data_AF-A0A8C8RFD3-F1
#
_entry.id   AF-A0A8C8RFD3-F1
#
_cell.length_a   1.000
_cell.length_b   1.000
_cell.length_c   1.000
_cell.angle_alpha   90.00
_cell.angle_beta   90.00
_cell.angle_gamma   90.00
#
_symmetry.space_group_name_H-M   'P 1'
#
loop_
_entity.id
_entity.type
_entity.pdbx_description
1 polymer ?
#
loop_
_entity_poly.entity_id
_entity_poly.type
_entity_poly.pdbx_seq_one_letter_code
_entity_poly.pdbx_strand_id
1 'polypeptide(L)'
;MAEPAGPFYALSHAGHQYLCYCGPGDSSPFDVYVTNASEVWSTDFTQEKLEGHKAQSGMCPFEDYSTKFREALGRRVAALTVRDSNATLQLKEGGESLTFHLFKLPSCEARKRLQALMFGLVACVTNLEKRLEAAEDAATAAAASCSPQKNQLQSQRLLIPDPSPRKNRQGNAAGAPKRRVPGESLINPGFKSKKAPAGVDFEDS
;
A
#
# COMPACT_ATOMS: atom_id res chain seq x y z
N MET A 1 8.31 9.90 20.12
CA MET A 1 8.67 10.72 18.95
C MET A 1 7.36 11.30 18.44
N ALA A 2 7.19 12.62 18.40
CA ALA A 2 5.95 13.21 17.89
C ALA A 2 5.79 12.80 16.42
N GLU A 3 4.62 12.27 16.05
CA GLU A 3 4.25 12.07 14.65
C GLU A 3 4.50 13.39 13.90
N PRO A 4 5.19 13.36 12.74
CA PRO A 4 5.35 14.57 11.97
C PRO A 4 3.97 15.09 11.59
N ALA A 5 3.76 16.41 11.74
CA ALA A 5 2.60 17.07 11.15
C ALA A 5 2.49 16.59 9.69
N GLY A 6 1.30 16.18 9.25
CA GLY A 6 1.18 15.45 8.01
C GLY A 6 -0.21 14.86 7.84
N PRO A 7 -0.82 14.99 6.66
CA PRO A 7 -0.22 15.29 5.36
C PRO A 7 -0.08 16.79 5.07
N PHE A 8 0.81 17.13 4.14
CA PHE A 8 1.00 18.49 3.64
C PHE A 8 0.53 18.58 2.19
N TYR A 9 -0.16 19.67 1.84
CA TYR A 9 -0.61 19.92 0.48
C TYR A 9 -0.37 21.36 0.05
N ALA A 10 0.15 21.54 -1.16
CA ALA A 10 0.29 22.84 -1.76
C ALA A 10 -1.03 23.26 -2.44
N LEU A 11 -1.53 24.42 -2.07
CA LEU A 11 -2.72 25.06 -2.64
C LEU A 11 -2.32 26.38 -3.28
N SER A 12 -3.07 26.83 -4.28
CA SER A 12 -2.83 28.12 -4.94
C SER A 12 -4.04 29.02 -4.81
N HIS A 13 -3.81 30.30 -4.48
CA HIS A 13 -4.85 31.32 -4.44
C HIS A 13 -4.28 32.66 -4.90
N ALA A 14 -4.94 33.32 -5.85
CA ALA A 14 -4.56 34.64 -6.37
C ALA A 14 -3.08 34.76 -6.82
N GLY A 15 -2.50 33.69 -7.38
CA GLY A 15 -1.09 33.67 -7.82
C GLY A 15 -0.07 33.39 -6.72
N HIS A 16 -0.51 33.19 -5.48
CA HIS A 16 0.34 32.80 -4.35
C HIS A 16 0.16 31.32 -4.00
N GLN A 17 1.24 30.71 -3.50
CA GLN A 17 1.24 29.34 -2.99
C GLN A 17 1.06 29.32 -1.48
N TYR A 18 0.31 28.33 -1.04
CA TYR A 18 -0.01 28.08 0.36
C TYR A 18 0.22 26.63 0.68
N LEU A 19 0.70 26.35 1.89
CA LEU A 19 0.81 25.02 2.46
C LEU A 19 -0.36 24.79 3.40
N CYS A 20 -1.10 23.70 3.19
CA CYS A 20 -2.18 23.25 4.04
C CYS A 20 -1.79 21.95 4.73
N TYR A 21 -2.05 21.86 6.03
CA TYR A 21 -1.82 20.66 6.83
C TYR A 21 -2.76 20.62 8.03
N CYS A 22 -2.85 19.45 8.67
CA CYS A 22 -3.55 19.28 9.93
C CYS A 22 -2.61 18.77 11.01
N GLY A 23 -2.96 19.05 12.27
CA GLY A 23 -2.27 18.54 13.44
C GLY A 23 -3.04 18.86 14.71
N PRO A 24 -2.56 18.44 15.89
CA PRO A 24 -3.15 18.84 17.14
C PRO A 24 -3.05 20.35 17.34
N GLY A 25 -4.15 20.96 17.79
CA GLY A 25 -4.20 22.35 18.24
C GLY A 25 -3.80 22.46 19.72
N ASP A 26 -3.76 23.69 20.24
CA ASP A 26 -3.49 23.91 21.67
C ASP A 26 -4.72 23.60 22.54
N SER A 27 -5.92 23.75 21.98
CA SER A 27 -7.21 23.56 22.67
C SER A 27 -8.07 22.43 22.10
N SER A 28 -7.55 21.69 21.11
CA SER A 28 -8.26 20.61 20.43
C SER A 28 -7.30 19.51 19.97
N PRO A 29 -7.79 18.26 19.84
CA PRO A 29 -7.00 17.17 19.27
C PRO A 29 -6.74 17.35 17.76
N PHE A 30 -7.41 18.29 17.11
CA PHE A 30 -7.32 18.54 15.68
C PHE A 30 -7.54 20.01 15.34
N ASP A 31 -6.66 20.54 14.50
CA ASP A 31 -6.73 21.87 13.93
C ASP A 31 -6.18 21.83 12.50
N VAL A 32 -6.73 22.67 11.62
CA VAL A 32 -6.26 22.84 10.24
C VAL A 32 -5.48 24.13 10.14
N TYR A 33 -4.30 24.05 9.54
CA TYR A 33 -3.43 25.18 9.33
C TYR A 33 -3.25 25.43 7.84
N VAL A 34 -3.19 26.71 7.49
CA VAL A 34 -2.80 27.19 6.16
C VAL A 34 -1.71 28.24 6.33
N THR A 35 -0.68 28.22 5.50
CA THR A 35 0.38 29.22 5.55
C THR A 35 0.95 29.53 4.19
N ASN A 36 1.35 30.78 3.95
CA ASN A 36 2.15 31.21 2.80
C ASN A 36 3.64 31.36 3.16
N ALA A 37 4.11 30.69 4.22
CA ALA A 37 5.44 30.81 4.82
C ALA A 37 5.78 32.17 5.45
N SER A 38 4.83 33.11 5.52
CA SER A 38 4.98 34.38 6.25
C SER A 38 3.91 34.56 7.32
N GLU A 39 2.67 34.18 6.99
CA GLU A 39 1.50 34.26 7.84
C GLU A 39 0.89 32.86 8.00
N VAL A 40 0.19 32.65 9.10
CA VAL A 40 -0.46 31.37 9.42
C VAL A 40 -1.91 31.64 9.77
N TRP A 41 -2.80 30.85 9.19
CA TRP A 41 -4.22 30.80 9.54
C TRP A 41 -4.52 29.45 10.18
N SER A 42 -5.34 29.44 11.22
CA SER A 42 -5.82 28.23 11.88
C SER A 42 -7.35 28.22 12.02
N THR A 43 -7.95 27.04 12.09
CA THR A 43 -9.38 26.91 12.45
C THR A 43 -9.68 27.35 13.89
N ASP A 44 -8.69 27.38 14.78
CA ASP A 44 -8.85 27.73 16.20
C ASP A 44 -9.99 26.90 16.84
N PHE A 45 -9.95 25.60 16.55
CA PHE A 45 -10.92 24.68 17.10
C PHE A 45 -10.73 24.57 18.61
N THR A 46 -11.83 24.76 19.34
CA THR A 46 -12.00 24.20 20.67
C THR A 46 -12.59 22.80 20.52
N GLN A 47 -12.52 21.99 21.58
CA GLN A 47 -13.20 20.68 21.60
C GLN A 47 -14.67 20.78 21.16
N GLU A 48 -15.41 21.76 21.68
CA GLU A 48 -16.82 22.00 21.35
C GLU A 48 -17.02 22.40 19.87
N LYS A 49 -16.23 23.35 19.36
CA LYS A 49 -16.33 23.78 17.96
C LYS A 49 -16.03 22.63 17.00
N LEU A 50 -15.06 21.78 17.34
CA LEU A 50 -14.70 20.61 16.56
C LEU A 50 -15.85 19.59 16.53
N GLU A 51 -16.45 19.28 17.68
CA GLU A 51 -17.60 18.37 17.77
C GLU A 51 -18.81 18.90 17.00
N GLY A 52 -19.09 20.19 17.12
CA GLY A 52 -20.14 20.86 16.34
C GLY A 52 -19.88 20.79 14.83
N HIS A 53 -18.63 20.99 14.40
CA HIS A 53 -18.25 20.86 13.00
C HIS A 53 -18.39 19.42 12.48
N LYS A 54 -17.97 18.41 13.25
CA LYS A 54 -18.18 17.00 12.93
C LYS A 54 -19.65 16.68 12.69
N ALA A 55 -20.53 17.12 13.60
CA ALA A 55 -21.97 16.91 13.48
C ALA A 55 -22.55 17.58 12.22
N GLN A 56 -22.14 18.82 11.91
CA GLN A 56 -22.57 19.54 10.71
C GLN A 56 -22.10 18.87 9.41
N SER A 57 -20.90 18.28 9.44
CA SER A 57 -20.37 17.54 8.30
C SER A 57 -20.98 16.14 8.12
N GLY A 58 -21.92 15.71 8.98
CA GLY A 58 -22.53 14.38 8.91
C GLY A 58 -21.57 13.24 9.28
N MET A 59 -20.47 13.56 9.96
CA MET A 59 -19.40 12.61 10.28
C MET A 59 -19.76 11.76 11.50
N CYS A 60 -19.27 10.51 11.52
CA CYS A 60 -19.45 9.64 12.67
C CYS A 60 -18.60 10.13 13.86
N PRO A 61 -19.14 10.20 15.10
CA PRO A 61 -18.41 10.73 16.27
C PRO A 61 -17.11 9.99 16.61
N PHE A 62 -17.04 8.70 16.27
CA PHE A 62 -15.89 7.84 16.58
C PHE A 62 -14.78 7.89 15.51
N GLU A 63 -15.02 8.55 14.38
CA GLU A 63 -14.02 8.63 13.32
C GLU A 63 -12.90 9.63 13.67
N ASP A 64 -11.65 9.22 13.37
CA ASP A 64 -10.51 10.12 13.44
C ASP A 64 -10.62 11.16 12.32
N TYR A 65 -10.85 12.39 12.76
CA TYR A 65 -11.05 13.52 11.89
C TYR A 65 -9.78 13.88 11.11
N SER A 66 -8.61 13.60 11.67
CA SER A 66 -7.31 13.81 11.02
C SER A 66 -7.16 12.93 9.79
N THR A 67 -7.51 11.66 9.93
CA THR A 67 -7.49 10.69 8.83
C THR A 67 -8.48 11.08 7.73
N LYS A 68 -9.70 11.48 8.10
CA LYS A 68 -10.72 11.88 7.13
C LYS A 68 -10.36 13.16 6.38
N PHE A 69 -9.82 14.14 7.10
CA PHE A 69 -9.27 15.34 6.47
C PHE A 69 -8.13 14.99 5.50
N ARG A 70 -7.22 14.09 5.88
CA ARG A 70 -6.10 13.62 5.05
C ARG A 70 -6.59 12.94 3.77
N GLU A 71 -7.56 12.04 3.88
CA GLU A 71 -8.19 11.36 2.75
C GLU A 71 -8.91 12.35 1.84
N ALA A 72 -9.68 13.26 2.44
CA ALA A 72 -10.37 14.32 1.74
C ALA A 72 -9.37 15.18 0.95
N LEU A 73 -8.29 15.63 1.57
CA LEU A 73 -7.33 16.51 0.92
C LEU A 73 -6.54 15.80 -0.21
N GLY A 74 -6.40 14.48 -0.16
CA GLY A 74 -5.76 13.67 -1.20
C GLY A 74 -6.66 13.27 -2.37
N ARG A 75 -7.98 13.18 -2.15
CA ARG A 75 -8.97 12.77 -3.17
C ARG A 75 -9.77 13.94 -3.74
N ARG A 76 -10.07 14.95 -2.92
CA ARG A 76 -11.01 16.04 -3.20
C ARG A 76 -10.32 17.20 -3.88
N VAL A 77 -11.09 17.96 -4.64
CA VAL A 77 -10.62 19.26 -5.16
C VAL A 77 -10.65 20.25 -4.00
N ALA A 78 -9.46 20.64 -3.55
CA ALA A 78 -9.27 21.64 -2.51
C ALA A 78 -9.29 23.05 -3.12
N ALA A 79 -10.23 23.87 -2.67
CA ALA A 79 -10.32 25.28 -3.03
C ALA A 79 -9.99 26.14 -1.81
N LEU A 80 -8.94 26.95 -1.93
CA LEU A 80 -8.55 27.91 -0.90
C LEU A 80 -8.98 29.31 -1.33
N THR A 81 -9.60 30.04 -0.41
CA THR A 81 -9.85 31.47 -0.55
C THR A 81 -9.24 32.19 0.64
N VAL A 82 -8.39 33.18 0.38
CA VAL A 82 -7.68 33.92 1.44
C VAL A 82 -8.08 35.38 1.35
N ARG A 83 -8.41 35.95 2.50
CA ARG A 83 -8.64 37.37 2.74
C ARG A 83 -7.70 37.79 3.86
N ASP A 84 -7.43 39.08 3.99
CA ASP A 84 -6.39 39.62 4.88
C ASP A 84 -6.32 38.97 6.27
N SER A 85 -7.45 38.82 6.95
CA SER A 85 -7.54 38.20 8.28
C SER A 85 -8.09 36.78 8.30
N ASN A 86 -8.75 36.34 7.24
CA ASN A 86 -9.56 35.13 7.23
C ASN A 86 -9.26 34.29 6.00
N ALA A 87 -9.17 32.98 6.15
CA ALA A 87 -9.12 32.05 5.03
C ALA A 87 -10.31 31.09 5.10
N THR A 88 -10.72 30.57 3.96
CA THR A 88 -11.73 29.50 3.88
C THR A 88 -11.19 28.42 2.97
N LEU A 89 -11.07 27.21 3.52
CA LEU A 89 -10.68 26.01 2.81
C LEU A 89 -11.92 25.14 2.57
N GLN A 90 -12.18 24.83 1.30
CA GLN A 90 -13.28 23.95 0.91
C GLN A 90 -12.73 22.70 0.24
N LEU A 91 -13.15 21.52 0.71
CA LEU A 91 -12.82 20.23 0.13
C LEU A 91 -14.08 19.63 -0.47
N LYS A 92 -14.13 19.56 -1.81
CA LYS A 92 -15.32 19.09 -2.55
C LYS A 92 -15.09 17.70 -3.15
N GLU A 93 -16.00 16.77 -2.88
CA GLU A 93 -16.08 15.43 -3.48
C GLU A 93 -17.51 15.14 -3.90
N GLY A 94 -17.75 15.02 -5.20
CA GLY A 94 -19.10 14.78 -5.69
C GLY A 94 -20.08 15.86 -5.20
N GLY A 95 -21.11 15.44 -4.45
CA GLY A 95 -22.11 16.33 -3.85
C GLY A 95 -21.78 16.80 -2.43
N GLU A 96 -20.72 16.28 -1.81
CA GLU A 96 -20.33 16.63 -0.43
C GLU A 96 -19.25 17.72 -0.42
N SER A 97 -19.38 18.65 0.52
CA SER A 97 -18.37 19.70 0.73
C SER A 97 -18.06 19.87 2.21
N LEU A 98 -16.77 19.76 2.56
CA LEU A 98 -16.26 20.12 3.89
C LEU A 98 -15.71 21.54 3.81
N THR A 99 -16.21 22.44 4.65
CA THR A 99 -15.79 23.84 4.69
C THR A 99 -15.15 24.15 6.02
N PHE A 100 -13.96 24.74 5.99
CA PHE A 100 -13.20 25.17 7.15
C PHE A 100 -13.02 26.68 7.08
N HIS A 101 -13.37 27.36 8.17
CA HIS A 101 -13.10 28.78 8.34
C HIS A 101 -11.87 28.94 9.22
N LEU A 102 -10.87 29.65 8.70
CA LEU A 102 -9.61 29.87 9.37
C LEU A 102 -9.40 31.35 9.65
N PHE A 103 -8.75 31.63 10.77
CA PHE A 103 -8.44 32.96 11.25
C PHE A 103 -6.93 33.12 11.37
N LYS A 104 -6.45 34.31 11.05
CA LYS A 104 -5.03 34.64 11.10
C LYS A 104 -4.51 34.60 12.54
N LEU A 105 -3.46 33.82 12.75
CA LEU A 105 -2.82 33.71 14.06
C LEU A 105 -2.03 34.99 14.40
N PRO A 106 -1.93 35.34 15.70
CA PRO A 106 -1.03 36.41 16.14
C PRO A 106 0.42 36.14 15.75
N SER A 107 1.17 37.20 15.41
CA SER A 107 2.54 37.05 14.86
C SER A 107 3.51 36.30 15.76
N CYS A 108 3.34 36.38 17.08
CA CYS A 108 4.18 35.66 18.05
C CYS A 108 3.94 34.14 18.00
N GLU A 109 2.70 33.71 17.78
CA GLU A 109 2.31 32.30 17.68
C GLU A 109 2.63 31.75 16.29
N ALA A 110 2.28 32.51 15.24
CA ALA A 110 2.60 32.18 13.86
C ALA A 110 4.10 31.90 13.67
N ARG A 111 4.98 32.71 14.28
CA ARG A 111 6.43 32.49 14.22
C ARG A 111 6.85 31.15 14.83
N LYS A 112 6.33 30.80 16.00
CA LYS A 112 6.65 29.51 16.66
C LYS A 112 6.17 28.34 15.81
N ARG A 113 4.95 28.45 15.25
CA ARG A 113 4.37 27.44 14.35
C ARG A 113 5.20 27.27 13.08
N LEU A 114 5.58 28.37 12.42
CA LEU A 114 6.44 28.33 11.22
C LEU A 114 7.81 27.72 11.52
N GLN A 115 8.42 28.08 12.65
CA GLN A 115 9.71 27.51 13.06
C GLN A 115 9.61 26.00 13.25
N ALA A 116 8.61 25.53 14.01
CA ALA A 116 8.37 24.11 14.23
C ALA A 116 8.06 23.36 12.91
N LEU A 117 7.24 23.96 12.05
CA LEU A 117 6.90 23.43 10.73
C LEU A 117 8.13 23.27 9.84
N MET A 118 8.97 24.30 9.73
CA MET A 118 10.18 24.27 8.92
C MET A 118 11.14 23.17 9.37
N PHE A 119 11.47 23.10 10.67
CA PHE A 119 12.34 22.05 11.19
C PHE A 119 11.70 20.66 11.10
N GLY A 120 10.39 20.57 11.29
CA GLY A 120 9.63 19.34 11.10
C GLY A 120 9.71 18.82 9.66
N LEU A 121 9.54 19.69 8.67
CA LEU A 121 9.67 19.35 7.25
C LEU A 121 11.09 18.89 6.90
N VAL A 122 12.12 19.58 7.40
CA VAL A 122 13.52 19.16 7.19
C VAL A 122 13.77 17.76 7.77
N ALA A 123 13.27 17.50 8.98
CA ALA A 123 13.37 16.18 9.60
C ALA A 123 12.61 15.10 8.80
N CYS A 124 11.43 15.42 8.26
CA CYS A 124 10.66 14.52 7.41
C CYS A 124 11.41 14.17 6.13
N VAL A 125 11.91 15.17 5.41
CA VAL A 125 12.68 14.98 4.16
C VAL A 125 13.90 14.11 4.42
N THR A 126 14.69 14.43 5.46
CA THR A 126 15.88 13.64 5.82
C THR A 126 15.52 12.19 6.16
N ASN A 127 14.39 11.95 6.83
CA ASN A 127 13.93 10.59 7.15
C ASN A 127 13.46 9.84 5.90
N LEU A 128 12.76 10.53 5.00
CA LEU A 128 12.28 9.95 3.74
C LEU A 128 13.45 9.59 2.83
N GLU A 129 14.47 10.44 2.71
CA GLU A 129 15.69 10.17 1.95
C GLU A 129 16.38 8.89 2.45
N LYS A 130 16.63 8.77 3.76
CA LYS A 130 17.22 7.56 4.37
C LYS A 130 16.41 6.29 4.13
N ARG A 131 15.07 6.40 4.20
CA ARG A 131 14.17 5.27 3.97
C ARG A 131 14.12 4.87 2.51
N LEU A 132 14.24 5.82 1.60
CA LEU A 132 14.32 5.58 0.17
C LEU A 132 15.61 4.83 -0.16
N GLU A 133 16.76 5.31 0.33
CA GLU A 133 18.06 4.64 0.18
C GLU A 133 18.00 3.18 0.69
N ALA A 134 17.50 2.97 1.92
CA ALA A 134 17.38 1.63 2.48
C ALA A 134 16.42 0.72 1.68
N ALA A 135 15.36 1.28 1.10
CA ALA A 135 14.42 0.52 0.28
C ALA A 135 15.03 0.15 -1.09
N GLU A 136 15.82 1.03 -1.69
CA GLU A 136 16.55 0.78 -2.94
C GLU A 136 17.65 -0.28 -2.74
N ASP A 137 18.39 -0.21 -1.63
CA ASP A 137 19.38 -1.23 -1.25
C ASP A 137 18.71 -2.59 -1.04
N ALA A 138 17.59 -2.63 -0.31
CA ALA A 138 16.82 -3.85 -0.10
C ALA A 138 16.26 -4.42 -1.41
N ALA A 139 15.77 -3.56 -2.32
CA ALA A 139 15.29 -3.96 -3.63
C ALA A 139 16.42 -4.53 -4.51
N THR A 140 17.61 -3.91 -4.46
CA THR A 140 18.79 -4.37 -5.20
C THR A 140 19.32 -5.70 -4.67
N ALA A 141 19.39 -5.85 -3.34
CA ALA A 141 19.75 -7.11 -2.69
C ALA A 141 18.74 -8.22 -3.01
N ALA A 142 17.44 -7.92 -2.99
CA ALA A 142 16.39 -8.84 -3.38
C ALA A 142 16.55 -9.27 -4.85
N ALA A 143 16.79 -8.33 -5.77
CA ALA A 143 17.03 -8.64 -7.18
C ALA A 143 18.29 -9.48 -7.42
N ALA A 144 19.37 -9.23 -6.68
CA ALA A 144 20.59 -10.03 -6.73
C ALA A 144 20.40 -11.45 -6.17
N SER A 145 19.50 -11.61 -5.19
CA SER A 145 19.11 -12.93 -4.66
C SER A 145 18.16 -13.69 -5.61
N CYS A 146 17.47 -12.98 -6.50
CA CYS A 146 16.71 -13.56 -7.61
C CYS A 146 17.66 -13.95 -8.75
N SER A 147 18.54 -14.92 -8.53
CA SER A 147 19.23 -15.57 -9.64
C SER A 147 18.18 -16.14 -10.61
N PRO A 148 18.24 -15.87 -11.94
CA PRO A 148 17.47 -16.65 -12.88
C PRO A 148 17.99 -18.08 -12.72
N GLN A 149 17.20 -18.95 -12.08
CA GLN A 149 17.55 -20.36 -12.01
C GLN A 149 17.80 -20.81 -13.44
N LYS A 150 19.07 -21.10 -13.71
CA LYS A 150 19.57 -21.79 -14.89
C LYS A 150 18.55 -22.87 -15.25
N ASN A 151 17.97 -22.76 -16.45
CA ASN A 151 17.09 -23.77 -17.02
C ASN A 151 17.77 -25.15 -16.95
N GLN A 152 17.51 -25.90 -15.87
CA GLN A 152 17.69 -27.35 -15.80
C GLN A 152 16.45 -28.08 -16.35
N LEU A 153 15.62 -27.38 -17.13
CA LEU A 153 14.55 -27.96 -17.93
C LEU A 153 15.00 -28.15 -19.39
N GLN A 154 16.18 -28.72 -19.59
CA GLN A 154 16.58 -29.28 -20.90
C GLN A 154 16.24 -30.78 -21.01
N SER A 155 15.34 -31.30 -20.16
CA SER A 155 14.91 -32.71 -20.21
C SER A 155 13.39 -32.94 -20.28
N GLN A 156 12.56 -31.91 -20.44
CA GLN A 156 11.09 -32.11 -20.55
C GLN A 156 10.44 -31.39 -21.75
N ARG A 157 11.23 -31.07 -22.78
CA ARG A 157 10.71 -30.47 -24.02
C ARG A 157 10.40 -31.50 -25.10
N LEU A 158 9.71 -32.57 -24.75
CA LEU A 158 8.89 -33.36 -25.66
C LEU A 158 7.82 -33.93 -24.71
N LEU A 159 6.56 -33.54 -24.74
CA LEU A 159 5.62 -33.94 -25.76
C LEU A 159 4.31 -33.16 -25.51
N ILE A 160 3.96 -32.24 -26.39
CA ILE A 160 2.55 -31.97 -26.68
C ILE A 160 2.37 -32.24 -28.17
N PRO A 161 1.59 -33.26 -28.54
CA PRO A 161 0.93 -33.25 -29.84
C PRO A 161 -0.53 -32.80 -29.69
N ASP A 162 -0.85 -31.78 -30.49
CA ASP A 162 -2.15 -31.18 -30.79
C ASP A 162 -3.22 -32.21 -31.23
N PRO A 163 -4.53 -31.96 -31.07
CA PRO A 163 -5.57 -32.94 -31.32
C PRO A 163 -6.02 -32.93 -32.78
N SER A 164 -6.02 -34.09 -33.43
CA SER A 164 -6.89 -34.31 -34.58
C SER A 164 -7.44 -35.74 -34.61
N PRO A 165 -8.68 -35.92 -35.11
CA PRO A 165 -9.50 -37.07 -34.76
C PRO A 165 -9.43 -38.14 -35.85
N ARG A 166 -9.33 -39.42 -35.48
CA ARG A 166 -10.09 -40.52 -36.12
C ARG A 166 -9.88 -41.88 -35.45
N LYS A 167 -10.99 -42.36 -34.89
CA LYS A 167 -11.66 -43.63 -35.22
C LYS A 167 -11.29 -44.89 -34.43
N ASN A 168 -12.31 -45.32 -33.65
CA ASN A 168 -12.69 -46.70 -33.27
C ASN A 168 -11.83 -47.36 -32.18
N ARG A 169 -12.35 -48.13 -31.20
CA ARG A 169 -13.71 -48.59 -30.83
C ARG A 169 -13.56 -49.32 -29.48
N GLN A 170 -14.61 -49.28 -28.63
CA GLN A 170 -15.04 -50.32 -27.66
C GLN A 170 -14.03 -50.83 -26.60
N GLY A 171 -14.31 -50.94 -25.29
CA GLY A 171 -15.48 -50.76 -24.45
C GLY A 171 -15.25 -51.47 -23.10
N ASN A 172 -15.88 -50.96 -22.02
CA ASN A 172 -16.33 -51.60 -20.75
C ASN A 172 -15.30 -52.39 -19.88
N ALA A 173 -15.27 -52.41 -18.54
CA ALA A 173 -16.13 -51.92 -17.44
C ALA A 173 -15.30 -51.90 -16.12
N ALA A 174 -15.90 -51.36 -15.06
CA ALA A 174 -15.35 -50.96 -13.75
C ALA A 174 -14.94 -52.08 -12.76
N GLY A 175 -14.06 -51.74 -11.80
CA GLY A 175 -13.78 -52.52 -10.57
C GLY A 175 -12.83 -51.78 -9.59
N ALA A 176 -13.14 -51.82 -8.29
CA ALA A 176 -12.51 -51.08 -7.16
C ALA A 176 -10.98 -51.31 -6.93
N PRO A 177 -10.26 -50.47 -6.14
CA PRO A 177 -8.81 -50.31 -6.26
C PRO A 177 -8.02 -51.37 -5.49
N LYS A 178 -7.19 -52.15 -6.19
CA LYS A 178 -6.24 -53.09 -5.57
C LYS A 178 -4.94 -52.38 -5.16
N ARG A 179 -4.52 -52.57 -3.90
CA ARG A 179 -3.17 -52.22 -3.41
C ARG A 179 -2.12 -53.03 -4.18
N ARG A 180 -1.12 -52.34 -4.74
CA ARG A 180 -0.09 -52.89 -5.63
C ARG A 180 1.05 -53.54 -4.83
N VAL A 181 1.57 -54.67 -5.32
CA VAL A 181 2.67 -55.41 -4.68
C VAL A 181 4.02 -54.92 -5.24
N PRO A 182 5.08 -54.77 -4.43
CA PRO A 182 6.37 -54.26 -4.91
C PRO A 182 6.95 -55.14 -6.03
N GLY A 183 7.29 -54.51 -7.16
CA GLY A 183 7.87 -55.19 -8.34
C GLY A 183 6.93 -55.33 -9.54
N GLU A 184 5.67 -54.90 -9.45
CA GLU A 184 4.80 -54.79 -10.64
C GLU A 184 5.13 -53.54 -11.47
N SER A 185 5.31 -53.74 -12.78
CA SER A 185 5.59 -52.65 -13.73
C SER A 185 4.43 -51.67 -13.80
N LEU A 186 4.75 -50.37 -13.67
CA LEU A 186 3.80 -49.26 -13.75
C LEU A 186 3.15 -49.09 -15.13
N ILE A 187 3.84 -49.51 -16.18
CA ILE A 187 3.42 -49.30 -17.58
C ILE A 187 2.53 -50.45 -18.07
N ASN A 188 2.69 -51.67 -17.52
CA ASN A 188 1.91 -52.82 -17.93
C ASN A 188 1.46 -53.66 -16.70
N PRO A 189 0.37 -53.26 -16.03
CA PRO A 189 -0.13 -53.96 -14.86
C PRO A 189 -0.50 -55.41 -15.21
N GLY A 190 0.03 -56.37 -14.46
CA GLY A 190 -0.16 -57.81 -14.71
C GLY A 190 0.96 -58.49 -15.53
N PHE A 191 1.94 -57.75 -16.04
CA PHE A 191 3.09 -58.35 -16.72
C PHE A 191 4.17 -58.74 -15.71
N LYS A 192 4.38 -60.04 -15.50
CA LYS A 192 5.49 -60.56 -14.68
C LYS A 192 6.79 -60.48 -15.48
N SER A 193 7.79 -59.74 -14.98
CA SER A 193 9.09 -59.65 -15.66
C SER A 193 9.79 -61.01 -15.67
N LYS A 194 10.49 -61.33 -16.77
CA LYS A 194 11.31 -62.54 -16.86
C LYS A 194 12.51 -62.41 -15.92
N LYS A 195 12.75 -63.46 -15.13
CA LYS A 195 13.90 -63.56 -14.21
C LYS A 195 15.19 -63.65 -15.03
N ALA A 196 16.20 -62.87 -14.68
CA ALA A 196 17.52 -62.92 -15.32
C ALA A 196 18.21 -64.28 -15.03
N PRO A 197 19.03 -64.82 -15.96
CA PRO A 197 19.70 -66.09 -15.76
C PRO A 197 20.71 -65.99 -14.61
N ALA A 198 20.61 -66.92 -13.66
CA ALA A 198 21.62 -67.08 -12.62
C ALA A 198 22.84 -67.80 -13.23
N GLY A 199 24.03 -67.25 -13.01
CA GLY A 199 25.29 -67.89 -13.40
C GLY A 199 25.44 -69.25 -12.73
N VAL A 200 26.21 -70.13 -13.37
CA VAL A 200 26.62 -71.42 -12.81
C VAL A 200 27.82 -71.21 -11.88
N ASP A 201 27.68 -71.62 -10.62
CA ASP A 201 28.78 -71.75 -9.66
C ASP A 201 29.54 -73.06 -9.93
N PHE A 202 30.86 -72.98 -9.97
CA PHE A 202 31.75 -74.14 -9.95
C PHE A 202 32.30 -74.27 -8.53
N GLU A 203 32.03 -75.40 -7.85
CA GLU A 203 32.65 -75.68 -6.55
C GLU A 203 34.13 -76.10 -6.72
N ASP A 204 34.99 -75.52 -5.87
CA ASP A 204 36.39 -75.92 -5.70
C ASP A 204 36.47 -77.29 -5.00
N SER A 205 37.35 -78.17 -5.50
CA SER A 205 37.79 -79.40 -4.83
C SER A 205 39.26 -79.32 -4.44
#